data_AF-R9JQP8-F1
#
_entry.id   AF-R9JQP8-F1
#
_cell.length_a   1.000
_cell.length_b   1.000
_cell.length_c   1.000
_cell.angle_alpha   90.00
_cell.angle_beta   90.00
_cell.angle_gamma   90.00
#
_symmetry.space_group_name_H-M   'P 1'
#
loop_
_entity.id
_entity.type
_entity.pdbx_description
1 polymer ?
#
loop_
_entity_poly.entity_id
_entity_poly.type
_entity_poly.pdbx_seq_one_letter_code
_entity_poly.pdbx_strand_id
1 'polypeptide(L)'
;MVSLSYQHLRKIQATRRVILCISLPYFLVVFHTIMMNFINKVLCHFESCFSRKASFGWFVTITLGLMLRSDKLGITSVIRDLALCPGCYGSMIHFFRSSSWSLENLRLRWFSAVKEYSPLYQEGGFHVLVGDG
;
A
#
# COMPACT_ATOMS: atom_id res chain seq x y z
N MET A 1 45.66 -22.56 -26.30
CA MET A 1 45.65 -21.69 -25.11
C MET A 1 44.42 -20.76 -25.05
N VAL A 2 43.21 -21.22 -25.43
CA VAL A 2 41.99 -20.37 -25.52
C VAL A 2 40.84 -20.90 -24.63
N SER A 3 40.82 -22.19 -24.28
CA SER A 3 39.72 -22.79 -23.49
C SER A 3 39.68 -22.40 -22.01
N LEU A 4 40.81 -22.03 -21.40
CA LEU A 4 40.86 -21.66 -19.97
C LEU A 4 40.16 -20.31 -19.69
N SER A 5 40.22 -19.36 -20.63
CA SER A 5 39.58 -18.05 -20.49
C SER A 5 38.05 -18.14 -20.57
N TYR A 6 37.52 -19.02 -21.43
CA TYR A 6 36.07 -19.21 -21.61
C TYR A 6 35.38 -19.86 -20.41
N GLN A 7 36.05 -20.78 -19.69
CA GLN A 7 35.50 -21.38 -18.48
C GLN A 7 35.48 -20.39 -17.31
N HIS A 8 36.47 -19.51 -17.21
CA HIS A 8 36.52 -18.47 -16.19
C HIS A 8 35.45 -17.38 -16.42
N LEU A 9 35.27 -16.95 -17.68
CA LEU A 9 34.22 -16.00 -18.08
C LEU A 9 32.80 -16.56 -17.85
N ARG A 10 32.57 -17.85 -18.12
CA ARG A 10 31.28 -18.52 -17.79
C ARG A 10 31.01 -18.60 -16.29
N LYS A 11 32.03 -18.87 -15.46
CA LYS A 11 31.87 -18.84 -14.00
C LYS A 11 31.52 -17.43 -13.51
N ILE A 12 32.17 -16.39 -14.02
CA ILE A 12 31.87 -15.00 -13.65
C ILE A 12 30.44 -14.60 -14.08
N GLN A 13 30.01 -14.93 -15.31
CA GLN A 13 28.64 -14.66 -15.76
C GLN A 13 27.58 -15.46 -14.99
N ALA A 14 27.85 -16.72 -14.65
CA ALA A 14 26.96 -17.54 -13.83
C ALA A 14 26.83 -16.98 -12.42
N THR A 15 27.94 -16.63 -11.76
CA THR A 15 27.93 -16.01 -10.44
C THR A 15 27.22 -14.65 -10.45
N ARG A 16 27.40 -13.83 -11.49
CA ARG A 16 26.71 -12.54 -11.64
C ARG A 16 25.20 -12.71 -11.87
N ARG A 17 24.79 -13.71 -12.65
CA ARG A 17 23.36 -14.08 -12.82
C ARG A 17 22.75 -14.63 -11.54
N VAL A 18 23.46 -15.47 -10.80
CA VAL A 18 22.98 -16.04 -9.53
C VAL A 18 22.84 -14.93 -8.48
N ILE A 19 23.79 -14.00 -8.39
CA ILE A 19 23.68 -12.82 -7.51
C ILE A 19 22.51 -11.94 -7.95
N LEU A 20 22.32 -11.68 -9.26
CA LEU A 20 21.15 -10.93 -9.75
C LEU A 20 19.83 -11.65 -9.39
N CYS A 21 19.76 -12.98 -9.54
CA CYS A 21 18.56 -13.78 -9.27
C CYS A 21 18.27 -13.98 -7.78
N ILE A 22 19.24 -13.87 -6.88
CA ILE A 22 19.05 -13.89 -5.42
C ILE A 22 18.74 -12.48 -4.90
N SER A 23 19.35 -11.45 -5.49
CA SER A 23 19.09 -10.05 -5.15
C SER A 23 17.75 -9.54 -5.66
N LEU A 24 17.22 -10.03 -6.78
CA LEU A 24 15.90 -9.65 -7.31
C LEU A 24 14.74 -9.98 -6.34
N PRO A 25 14.60 -11.21 -5.80
CA PRO A 25 13.57 -11.53 -4.82
C PRO A 25 13.83 -10.83 -3.49
N TYR A 26 15.10 -10.68 -3.07
CA TYR A 26 15.42 -9.99 -1.83
C TYR A 26 15.09 -8.49 -1.89
N PHE A 27 15.46 -7.82 -2.98
CA PHE A 27 15.10 -6.43 -3.27
C PHE A 27 13.57 -6.31 -3.28
N LEU A 28 12.86 -7.11 -4.08
CA LEU A 28 11.40 -7.04 -4.17
C LEU A 28 10.71 -7.26 -2.81
N VAL A 29 11.21 -8.18 -1.98
CA VAL A 29 10.75 -8.39 -0.60
C VAL A 29 11.01 -7.17 0.28
N VAL A 30 12.21 -6.58 0.23
CA VAL A 30 12.56 -5.40 1.03
C VAL A 30 11.69 -4.19 0.64
N PHE A 31 11.52 -3.92 -0.66
CA PHE A 31 10.65 -2.83 -1.12
C PHE A 31 9.19 -3.06 -0.72
N HIS A 32 8.70 -4.29 -0.85
CA HIS A 32 7.36 -4.65 -0.41
C HIS A 32 7.19 -4.43 1.11
N THR A 33 8.15 -4.84 1.93
CA THR A 33 8.12 -4.61 3.38
C THR A 33 8.15 -3.13 3.73
N ILE A 34 8.99 -2.32 3.06
CA ILE A 34 9.04 -0.87 3.26
C ILE A 34 7.70 -0.23 2.91
N MET A 35 7.12 -0.59 1.76
CA MET A 35 5.82 -0.07 1.31
C MET A 35 4.69 -0.47 2.26
N MET A 36 4.63 -1.72 2.69
CA MET A 36 3.62 -2.20 3.64
C MET A 36 3.76 -1.52 5.01
N ASN A 37 4.97 -1.30 5.49
CA ASN A 37 5.22 -0.57 6.73
C ASN A 37 4.76 0.90 6.64
N PHE A 38 5.00 1.54 5.50
CA PHE A 38 4.51 2.90 5.24
C PHE A 38 2.99 2.95 5.23
N ILE A 39 2.33 2.06 4.46
CA ILE A 39 0.87 1.96 4.41
C ILE A 39 0.30 1.75 5.82
N ASN A 40 0.88 0.81 6.58
CA ASN A 40 0.45 0.56 7.96
C ASN A 40 0.59 1.80 8.85
N LYS A 41 1.71 2.52 8.76
CA LYS A 41 1.94 3.76 9.52
C LYS A 41 0.89 4.83 9.18
N VAL A 42 0.60 5.03 7.89
CA VAL A 42 -0.42 5.98 7.43
C VAL A 42 -1.81 5.55 7.92
N LEU A 43 -2.17 4.28 7.81
CA LEU A 43 -3.47 3.77 8.25
C LEU A 43 -3.65 3.88 9.77
N CYS A 44 -2.62 3.56 10.57
CA CYS A 44 -2.63 3.75 12.02
C CYS A 44 -2.84 5.21 12.43
N HIS A 45 -2.45 6.18 11.60
CA HIS A 45 -2.73 7.59 11.85
C HIS A 45 -4.25 7.86 11.98
N PHE A 46 -5.11 7.08 11.32
CA PHE A 46 -6.56 7.24 11.35
C PHE A 46 -7.25 6.57 12.55
N GLU A 47 -6.55 5.76 13.35
CA GLU A 47 -7.18 4.99 14.44
C GLU A 47 -7.98 5.87 15.41
N SER A 48 -7.45 7.06 15.73
CA SER A 48 -8.12 8.03 16.62
C SER A 48 -9.42 8.61 16.06
N CYS A 49 -9.71 8.45 14.77
CA CYS A 49 -10.96 8.90 14.16
C CYS A 49 -12.14 7.96 14.45
N PHE A 50 -11.88 6.78 15.02
CA PHE A 50 -12.88 5.75 15.25
C PHE A 50 -13.12 5.54 16.74
N SER A 51 -14.37 5.65 17.18
CA SER A 51 -14.73 5.32 18.57
C SER A 51 -14.80 3.82 18.83
N ARG A 52 -14.87 3.01 17.77
CA ARG A 52 -14.94 1.53 17.84
C ARG A 52 -13.81 0.90 17.04
N LYS A 53 -13.05 0.02 17.69
CA LYS A 53 -11.96 -0.75 17.06
C LYS A 53 -12.43 -1.59 15.87
N ALA A 54 -13.63 -2.16 15.94
CA ALA A 54 -14.22 -2.90 14.82
C ALA A 54 -14.41 -2.02 13.58
N SER A 55 -14.83 -0.76 13.75
CA SER A 55 -14.98 0.18 12.64
C SER A 55 -13.65 0.59 12.04
N PHE A 56 -12.62 0.80 12.86
CA PHE A 56 -11.26 1.02 12.36
C PHE A 56 -10.75 -0.20 11.56
N GLY A 57 -10.99 -1.42 12.04
CA GLY A 57 -10.64 -2.64 11.30
C GLY A 57 -11.32 -2.73 9.93
N TRP A 58 -12.61 -2.37 9.84
CA TRP A 58 -13.32 -2.27 8.56
C TRP A 58 -12.76 -1.17 7.66
N PHE A 59 -12.40 -0.01 8.21
CA PHE A 59 -11.75 1.07 7.46
C PHE A 59 -10.43 0.61 6.81
N VAL A 60 -9.57 -0.07 7.58
CA VAL A 60 -8.31 -0.65 7.08
C VAL A 60 -8.59 -1.67 5.98
N THR A 61 -9.52 -2.59 6.22
CA THR A 61 -9.89 -3.65 5.25
C THR A 61 -10.40 -3.06 3.93
N ILE A 62 -11.31 -2.08 4.00
CA ILE A 62 -11.86 -1.41 2.81
C ILE A 62 -10.75 -0.66 2.08
N THR A 63 -9.88 0.07 2.78
CA THR A 63 -8.79 0.82 2.15
C THR A 63 -7.81 -0.09 1.42
N LEU A 64 -7.40 -1.20 2.06
CA LEU A 64 -6.55 -2.21 1.40
C LEU A 64 -7.25 -2.85 0.20
N GLY A 65 -8.55 -3.15 0.32
CA GLY A 65 -9.35 -3.66 -0.79
C GLY A 65 -9.39 -2.69 -1.97
N LEU A 66 -9.52 -1.39 -1.71
CA LEU A 66 -9.49 -0.36 -2.74
C LEU A 66 -8.10 -0.18 -3.38
N MET A 67 -7.01 -0.39 -2.62
CA MET A 67 -5.64 -0.35 -3.13
C MET A 67 -5.29 -1.56 -4.02
N LEU A 68 -5.82 -2.75 -3.68
CA LEU A 68 -5.49 -4.01 -4.37
C LEU A 68 -6.38 -4.30 -5.57
N ARG A 69 -7.60 -3.76 -5.56
CA ARG A 69 -8.60 -4.04 -6.59
C ARG A 69 -8.13 -3.59 -7.97
N SER A 70 -8.33 -4.47 -8.96
CA SER A 70 -8.04 -4.21 -10.38
C SER A 70 -9.26 -3.76 -11.20
N ASP A 71 -10.46 -3.84 -10.62
CA ASP A 71 -11.73 -3.53 -11.31
C ASP A 71 -12.41 -2.24 -10.80
N LYS A 72 -13.52 -1.85 -11.44
CA LYS A 72 -14.35 -0.69 -11.08
C LYS A 72 -15.68 -1.11 -10.43
N LEU A 73 -15.82 -2.37 -9.98
CA LEU A 73 -17.09 -3.01 -9.61
C LEU A 73 -17.41 -2.82 -8.11
N GLY A 74 -17.60 -1.57 -7.68
CA GLY A 74 -18.23 -1.22 -6.39
C GLY A 74 -17.58 -1.85 -5.15
N ILE A 75 -18.25 -1.84 -4.00
CA ILE A 75 -17.66 -2.40 -2.76
C ILE A 75 -17.69 -3.93 -2.71
N THR A 76 -18.52 -4.59 -3.52
CA THR A 76 -18.58 -6.05 -3.63
C THR A 76 -17.29 -6.67 -4.13
N SER A 77 -16.53 -5.95 -4.98
CA SER A 77 -15.22 -6.39 -5.45
C SER A 77 -14.22 -6.54 -4.29
N VAL A 78 -14.31 -5.72 -3.23
CA VAL A 78 -13.43 -5.81 -2.05
C VAL A 78 -13.56 -7.16 -1.35
N ILE A 79 -14.80 -7.68 -1.23
CA ILE A 79 -15.06 -9.00 -0.64
C ILE A 79 -14.35 -10.10 -1.47
N ARG A 80 -14.43 -10.00 -2.79
CA ARG A 80 -13.83 -10.97 -3.71
C ARG A 80 -12.31 -10.88 -3.72
N ASP A 81 -11.77 -9.68 -3.89
CA ASP A 81 -10.35 -9.44 -4.11
C ASP A 81 -9.52 -9.73 -2.85
N LEU A 82 -10.12 -9.56 -1.66
CA LEU A 82 -9.52 -9.95 -0.38
C LEU A 82 -9.91 -11.37 0.07
N ALA A 83 -10.66 -12.12 -0.73
CA ALA A 83 -11.17 -13.46 -0.40
C ALA A 83 -11.91 -13.52 0.96
N LEU A 84 -12.69 -12.49 1.29
CA LEU A 84 -13.49 -12.44 2.51
C LEU A 84 -14.72 -13.34 2.41
N CYS A 85 -15.22 -13.81 3.56
CA CYS A 85 -16.46 -14.58 3.60
C CYS A 85 -17.63 -13.74 3.05
N PRO A 86 -18.53 -14.28 2.20
CA PRO A 86 -19.66 -13.52 1.67
C PRO A 86 -20.54 -12.87 2.74
N GLY A 87 -20.66 -13.49 3.92
CA GLY A 87 -21.39 -12.93 5.07
C GLY A 87 -20.82 -11.62 5.61
N CYS A 88 -19.55 -11.32 5.32
CA CYS A 88 -18.88 -10.07 5.69
C CYS A 88 -19.44 -8.84 4.96
N TYR A 89 -20.14 -9.02 3.84
CA TYR A 89 -20.72 -7.91 3.09
C TYR A 89 -21.68 -7.07 3.96
N GLY A 90 -22.51 -7.72 4.77
CA GLY A 90 -23.41 -7.02 5.69
C GLY A 90 -22.66 -6.13 6.68
N SER A 91 -21.61 -6.67 7.32
CA SER A 91 -20.76 -5.92 8.25
C SER A 91 -20.05 -4.74 7.58
N MET A 92 -19.59 -4.93 6.34
CA MET A 92 -19.00 -3.86 5.53
C MET A 92 -20.01 -2.75 5.20
N ILE A 93 -21.25 -3.10 4.87
CA ILE A 93 -22.33 -2.11 4.68
C ILE A 93 -22.64 -1.36 5.98
N HIS A 94 -22.64 -2.05 7.13
CA HIS A 94 -22.84 -1.42 8.43
C HIS A 94 -21.72 -0.43 8.78
N PHE A 95 -20.49 -0.65 8.31
CA PHE A 95 -19.40 0.31 8.48
C PHE A 95 -19.73 1.67 7.86
N PHE A 96 -20.28 1.71 6.63
CA PHE A 96 -20.63 2.96 5.95
C PHE A 96 -21.78 3.73 6.62
N ARG A 97 -22.58 3.05 7.45
CA ARG A 97 -23.70 3.64 8.20
C ARG A 97 -23.38 3.85 9.68
N SER A 98 -22.14 3.61 10.08
CA SER A 98 -21.74 3.63 11.49
C SER A 98 -21.60 5.05 12.01
N SER A 99 -22.13 5.32 13.20
CA SER A 99 -21.88 6.58 13.94
C SER A 99 -20.54 6.60 14.68
N SER A 100 -19.73 5.54 14.54
CA SER A 100 -18.43 5.42 15.19
C SER A 100 -17.31 6.20 14.52
N TRP A 101 -17.58 6.86 13.40
CA TRP A 101 -16.68 7.74 12.70
C TRP A 101 -17.48 8.82 11.97
N SER A 102 -16.82 9.91 11.57
CA SER A 102 -17.42 10.94 10.72
C SER A 102 -16.51 11.26 9.55
N LEU A 103 -17.13 11.58 8.40
CA LEU A 103 -16.38 11.94 7.19
C LEU A 103 -15.56 13.22 7.39
N GLU A 104 -16.06 14.16 8.18
CA GLU A 104 -15.35 15.38 8.53
C GLU A 104 -14.05 15.11 9.28
N ASN A 105 -14.10 14.31 10.36
CA ASN A 105 -12.92 13.96 11.14
C ASN A 105 -11.91 13.17 10.28
N LEU A 106 -12.40 12.24 9.47
CA LEU A 106 -11.55 11.44 8.58
C LEU A 106 -10.84 12.33 7.55
N ARG A 107 -11.53 13.33 6.99
CA ARG A 107 -10.97 14.28 6.03
C ARG A 107 -9.92 15.19 6.65
N LEU A 108 -10.18 15.74 7.84
CA LEU A 108 -9.21 16.54 8.58
C LEU A 108 -7.96 15.72 8.90
N ARG A 109 -8.16 14.46 9.31
CA ARG A 109 -7.05 13.55 9.58
C ARG A 109 -6.28 13.20 8.31
N TRP A 110 -6.95 13.04 7.18
CA TRP A 110 -6.32 12.86 5.87
C TRP A 110 -5.42 14.03 5.51
N PHE A 111 -5.88 15.27 5.66
CA PHE A 111 -5.04 16.45 5.43
C PHE A 111 -3.81 16.47 6.33
N SER A 112 -3.97 16.12 7.62
CA SER A 112 -2.85 15.99 8.55
C SER A 112 -1.85 14.91 8.09
N ALA A 113 -2.34 13.74 7.71
CA ALA A 113 -1.50 12.64 7.23
C ALA A 113 -0.74 13.01 5.94
N VAL A 114 -1.39 13.63 4.97
CA VAL A 114 -0.74 14.10 3.73
C VAL A 114 0.36 15.11 4.05
N LYS A 115 0.09 16.08 4.93
CA LYS A 115 1.09 17.07 5.33
C LYS A 115 2.31 16.43 6.02
N GLU A 116 2.10 15.39 6.81
CA GLU A 116 3.17 14.69 7.54
C GLU A 116 3.98 13.76 6.63
N TYR A 117 3.31 13.01 5.75
CA TYR A 117 3.92 11.91 4.99
C TYR A 117 4.24 12.24 3.53
N SER A 118 3.68 13.33 2.98
CA SER A 118 3.91 13.78 1.61
C SER A 118 4.44 15.21 1.59
N PRO A 119 5.74 15.41 1.86
CA PRO A 119 6.35 16.73 1.79
C PRO A 119 6.13 17.34 0.40
N LEU A 120 5.67 18.60 0.37
CA LEU A 120 5.36 19.30 -0.87
C LEU A 120 6.65 19.52 -1.66
N TYR A 121 6.66 19.10 -2.93
CA TYR A 121 7.76 19.38 -3.84
C TYR A 121 7.91 20.89 -4.00
N GLN A 122 9.15 21.37 -3.96
CA GLN A 122 9.46 22.77 -4.19
C GLN A 122 10.37 22.92 -5.41
N GLU A 123 9.98 23.79 -6.33
CA GLU A 123 10.79 24.18 -7.49
C GLU A 123 11.03 25.69 -7.40
N GLY A 124 12.29 26.12 -7.33
CA GLY A 124 12.63 27.54 -7.22
C GLY A 124 11.99 28.29 -6.03
N GLY A 125 11.68 27.58 -4.93
CA GLY A 125 11.03 28.15 -3.74
C GLY A 125 9.50 28.16 -3.78
N PHE A 126 8.88 27.71 -4.88
CA PHE A 126 7.43 27.59 -5.00
C PHE A 126 6.97 26.16 -4.70
N HIS A 127 5.89 26.02 -3.94
CA HIS A 127 5.29 24.71 -3.67
C HIS A 127 4.50 24.26 -4.90
N VAL A 128 4.83 23.08 -5.41
CA VAL A 128 4.17 22.48 -6.56
C VAL A 128 3.12 21.50 -6.07
N LEU A 129 1.86 21.75 -6.45
CA LEU A 129 0.75 20.82 -6.23
C LEU A 129 0.34 20.25 -7.59
N VAL A 130 0.47 18.95 -7.75
CA VAL A 130 -0.04 18.24 -8.93
C VAL A 130 -1.51 17.92 -8.65
N GLY A 131 -2.41 18.41 -9.50
CA GLY A 131 -3.83 18.04 -9.47
C GLY A 131 -4.21 17.37 -10.79
N ASP A 132 -4.85 16.20 -10.71
CA ASP A 132 -5.72 15.71 -11.77
C ASP A 132 -7.19 16.00 -11.39
N GLY A 133 -7.99 16.34 -12.39
CA GLY A 133 -9.39 16.77 -12.24
C GLY A 133 -10.37 15.62 -12.29
#